data_AF-A0A814E2T1-F1
#
_entry.id   AF-A0A814E2T1-F1
#
_cell.length_a   1.000
_cell.length_b   1.000
_cell.length_c   1.000
_cell.angle_alpha   90.00
_cell.angle_beta   90.00
_cell.angle_gamma   90.00
#
_symmetry.space_group_name_H-M   'P 1'
#
loop_
_entity.id
_entity.type
_entity.pdbx_description
1 polymer ?
#
loop_
_entity_poly.entity_id
_entity_poly.type
_entity_poly.pdbx_seq_one_letter_code
_entity_poly.pdbx_strand_id
1 'polypeptide(L)'
;MIHPTTFQDRWPQMKRVVLKILRQEPTSQVEWQNLFTDVYSVSTWYPASIPEIFAELTNEITRHIKQAQERVLRHDEDSALLKAYIQEWSKFYEQCEYLPKPFVRIETNSTSRRRFSTAQSIYSRMVKVLRTMRISTKTLRSN
;
A
#
# COMPACT_ATOMS: atom_id res chain seq x y z
N MET A 1 20.47 -24.51 -17.02
CA MET A 1 20.83 -23.32 -16.24
C MET A 1 19.61 -22.42 -16.25
N ILE A 2 18.84 -22.37 -15.15
CA ILE A 2 17.62 -21.54 -15.10
C ILE A 2 18.12 -20.12 -14.81
N HIS A 3 18.03 -19.22 -15.79
CA HIS A 3 18.29 -17.80 -15.52
C HIS A 3 17.30 -17.38 -14.42
N PRO A 4 17.77 -16.77 -13.32
CA PRO A 4 16.85 -16.29 -12.33
C PRO A 4 15.98 -15.22 -13.03
N THR A 5 14.66 -15.37 -12.90
CA THR A 5 13.69 -14.38 -13.40
C THR A 5 13.96 -13.05 -12.72
N THR A 6 14.07 -11.99 -13.50
CA THR A 6 14.36 -10.64 -13.00
C THR A 6 13.20 -10.10 -12.15
N PHE A 7 13.43 -9.00 -11.43
CA PHE A 7 12.33 -8.29 -10.75
C PHE A 7 11.19 -7.96 -11.72
N GLN A 8 11.50 -7.54 -12.95
CA GLN A 8 10.52 -7.18 -13.97
C GLN A 8 9.61 -8.35 -14.36
N ASP A 9 10.12 -9.58 -14.31
CA ASP A 9 9.33 -10.78 -14.60
C ASP A 9 8.40 -11.16 -13.43
N ARG A 10 8.84 -10.89 -12.20
CA ARG A 10 8.14 -11.29 -10.95
C ARG A 10 7.16 -10.24 -10.46
N TRP A 11 7.46 -8.95 -10.68
CA TRP A 11 6.66 -7.84 -10.19
C TRP A 11 5.19 -7.89 -10.62
N PRO A 12 4.83 -8.24 -11.88
CA PRO A 12 3.42 -8.31 -12.28
C PRO A 12 2.60 -9.28 -11.40
N GLN A 13 3.18 -10.42 -11.05
CA GLN A 13 2.53 -11.41 -10.19
C GLN A 13 2.45 -10.92 -8.73
N MET A 14 3.55 -10.37 -8.20
CA MET A 14 3.59 -9.79 -6.86
C MET A 14 2.57 -8.65 -6.71
N LYS A 15 2.57 -7.72 -7.66
CA LYS A 15 1.65 -6.59 -7.77
C LYS A 15 0.20 -7.04 -7.79
N ARG A 16 -0.13 -8.12 -8.49
CA ARG A 16 -1.49 -8.67 -8.50
C ARG A 16 -1.96 -9.01 -7.08
N VAL A 17 -1.13 -9.70 -6.30
CA VAL A 17 -1.47 -10.08 -4.91
C VAL A 17 -1.52 -8.84 -4.01
N VAL A 18 -0.58 -7.90 -4.16
CA VAL A 18 -0.60 -6.60 -3.45
C VAL A 18 -1.91 -5.84 -3.71
N LEU A 19 -2.36 -5.78 -4.96
CA LEU A 19 -3.61 -5.11 -5.32
C LEU A 19 -4.82 -5.82 -4.72
N LYS A 20 -4.84 -7.16 -4.69
CA LYS A 20 -5.91 -7.92 -4.02
C LYS A 20 -6.01 -7.56 -2.54
N ILE A 21 -4.88 -7.51 -1.84
CA ILE A 21 -4.82 -7.11 -0.44
C ILE A 21 -5.32 -5.67 -0.26
N LEU A 22 -4.79 -4.72 -1.06
CA LEU A 22 -5.22 -3.32 -1.05
C LEU A 22 -6.71 -3.14 -1.40
N ARG A 23 -7.37 -4.10 -2.03
CA ARG A 23 -8.79 -4.02 -2.37
C ARG A 23 -9.69 -4.90 -1.50
N GLN A 24 -9.12 -5.57 -0.49
CA GLN A 24 -9.82 -6.59 0.30
C GLN A 24 -10.44 -7.70 -0.58
N GLU A 25 -9.79 -8.02 -1.68
CA GLU A 25 -10.17 -9.17 -2.51
C GLU A 25 -9.67 -10.48 -1.89
N PRO A 26 -10.42 -11.59 -1.99
CA PRO A 26 -10.02 -12.88 -1.45
C PRO A 26 -8.65 -13.31 -1.98
N THR A 27 -7.67 -13.44 -1.09
CA THR A 27 -6.31 -13.89 -1.42
C THR A 27 -6.14 -15.29 -0.86
N SER A 28 -5.87 -16.26 -1.74
CA SER A 28 -5.64 -17.64 -1.31
C SER A 28 -4.33 -17.76 -0.53
N GLN A 29 -4.24 -18.77 0.33
CA GLN A 29 -3.01 -19.07 1.07
C GLN A 29 -1.81 -19.28 0.13
N VAL A 30 -2.02 -19.93 -1.01
CA VAL A 30 -0.97 -20.17 -2.01
C VAL A 30 -0.47 -18.86 -2.63
N GLU A 31 -1.38 -17.95 -3.02
CA GLU A 31 -0.99 -16.63 -3.53
C GLU A 31 -0.22 -15.83 -2.48
N TRP A 32 -0.64 -15.92 -1.22
CA TRP A 32 0.03 -15.25 -0.11
C TRP A 32 1.44 -15.79 0.12
N GLN A 33 1.59 -17.11 0.19
CA GLN A 33 2.91 -17.75 0.35
C GLN A 33 3.83 -17.48 -0.84
N ASN A 34 3.30 -17.49 -2.06
CA ASN A 34 4.06 -17.16 -3.26
C ASN A 34 4.59 -15.72 -3.21
N LEU A 35 3.82 -14.76 -2.70
CA LEU A 35 4.30 -13.39 -2.50
C LEU A 35 5.53 -13.33 -1.58
N PHE A 36 5.54 -14.06 -0.47
CA PHE A 36 6.74 -14.15 0.40
C PHE A 36 7.93 -14.77 -0.34
N THR A 37 7.69 -15.85 -1.07
CA THR A 37 8.73 -16.55 -1.84
C THR A 37 9.32 -15.66 -2.92
N ASP A 38 8.49 -14.91 -3.65
CA ASP A 38 8.92 -14.00 -4.71
C ASP A 38 9.70 -12.82 -4.14
N VAL A 39 9.21 -12.17 -3.07
CA VAL A 39 9.95 -11.08 -2.39
C VAL A 39 11.31 -11.58 -1.90
N TYR A 40 11.33 -12.74 -1.24
CA TYR A 40 12.58 -13.33 -0.75
C TYR A 40 13.54 -13.63 -1.90
N SER A 41 13.05 -14.28 -2.96
CA SER A 41 13.85 -14.64 -4.13
C SER A 41 14.45 -13.40 -4.80
N VAL A 42 13.64 -12.37 -5.08
CA VAL A 42 14.15 -11.12 -5.69
C VAL A 42 15.14 -10.44 -4.77
N SER A 43 14.89 -10.37 -3.46
CA SER A 43 15.82 -9.74 -2.52
C SER A 43 17.16 -10.46 -2.39
N THR A 44 17.17 -11.78 -2.58
CA THR A 44 18.36 -12.62 -2.47
C THR A 44 19.20 -12.55 -3.74
N TRP A 45 18.56 -12.68 -4.90
CA TRP A 45 19.24 -12.78 -6.19
C TRP A 45 19.43 -11.42 -6.89
N TYR A 46 18.59 -10.43 -6.58
CA TYR A 46 18.56 -9.10 -7.19
C TYR A 46 18.42 -8.00 -6.14
N PRO A 47 19.37 -7.85 -5.20
CA PRO A 47 19.31 -6.83 -4.16
C PRO A 47 19.26 -5.40 -4.74
N ALA A 48 19.79 -5.17 -5.95
CA ALA A 48 19.69 -3.89 -6.66
C ALA A 48 18.25 -3.50 -7.02
N SER A 49 17.32 -4.45 -7.11
CA SER A 49 15.90 -4.21 -7.40
C SER A 49 15.07 -3.87 -6.15
N ILE A 50 15.64 -3.96 -4.94
CA ILE A 50 14.92 -3.65 -3.69
C ILE A 50 14.36 -2.20 -3.67
N PRO A 51 15.11 -1.16 -4.06
CA PRO A 51 14.56 0.19 -4.16
C PRO A 51 13.40 0.31 -5.15
N GLU A 52 13.45 -0.45 -6.25
CA GLU A 52 12.42 -0.49 -7.29
C GLU A 52 11.12 -1.13 -6.75
N ILE A 53 11.23 -2.24 -6.00
CA ILE A 53 10.09 -2.86 -5.29
C ILE A 53 9.40 -1.85 -4.38
N PHE A 54 10.16 -1.12 -3.56
CA PHE A 54 9.59 -0.14 -2.63
C PHE A 54 8.97 1.05 -3.35
N ALA A 55 9.59 1.52 -4.45
CA ALA A 55 9.05 2.60 -5.26
C ALA A 55 7.70 2.20 -5.88
N GLU A 56 7.63 1.02 -6.49
CA GLU A 56 6.40 0.52 -7.10
C GLU A 56 5.31 0.21 -6.08
N LEU A 57 5.66 -0.39 -4.94
CA LEU A 57 4.72 -0.61 -3.83
C LEU A 57 4.16 0.73 -3.31
N THR A 58 5.02 1.72 -3.11
CA THR A 58 4.62 3.07 -2.73
C THR A 58 3.69 3.69 -3.76
N ASN A 59 3.95 3.50 -5.05
CA ASN A 59 3.10 4.00 -6.13
C ASN A 59 1.70 3.36 -6.10
N GLU A 60 1.59 2.05 -5.90
CA GLU A 60 0.28 1.38 -5.82
C GLU A 60 -0.53 1.81 -4.60
N ILE A 61 0.11 1.89 -3.44
CA ILE A 61 -0.50 2.41 -2.21
C ILE A 61 -0.99 3.85 -2.43
N THR A 62 -0.16 4.70 -3.05
CA THR A 62 -0.54 6.09 -3.37
C THR A 62 -1.79 6.16 -4.21
N ARG A 63 -1.84 5.36 -5.28
CA ARG A 63 -2.99 5.31 -6.19
C ARG A 63 -4.24 4.84 -5.44
N HIS A 64 -4.12 3.79 -4.63
CA HIS A 64 -5.23 3.27 -3.85
C HIS A 64 -5.80 4.32 -2.89
N ILE A 65 -4.93 5.02 -2.16
CA ILE A 65 -5.31 6.09 -1.24
C ILE A 65 -6.03 7.24 -1.97
N LYS A 66 -5.52 7.67 -3.13
CA LYS A 66 -6.17 8.72 -3.94
C LYS A 66 -7.57 8.31 -4.40
N GLN A 67 -7.74 7.07 -4.84
CA GLN A 67 -9.04 6.54 -5.23
C GLN A 67 -10.01 6.47 -4.04
N ALA A 68 -9.54 6.08 -2.86
CA ALA A 68 -10.34 6.11 -1.63
C ALA A 68 -10.74 7.53 -1.25
N GLN A 69 -9.80 8.48 -1.34
CA GLN A 69 -10.07 9.89 -1.13
C GLN A 69 -11.15 10.43 -2.08
N GLU A 70 -11.07 10.13 -3.37
CA GLU A 70 -12.09 10.49 -4.35
C GLU A 70 -13.46 9.90 -4.00
N ARG A 71 -13.53 8.63 -3.55
CA ARG A 71 -14.80 8.02 -3.11
C ARG A 71 -15.40 8.74 -1.91
N VAL A 72 -14.60 9.09 -0.91
CA VAL A 72 -15.04 9.82 0.28
C VAL A 72 -15.53 11.21 -0.10
N LEU A 73 -14.76 11.96 -0.91
CA LEU A 73 -15.07 13.34 -1.28
C LEU A 73 -16.27 13.50 -2.24
N ARG A 74 -16.84 12.41 -2.77
CA ARG A 74 -18.09 12.46 -3.54
C ARG A 74 -19.33 12.74 -2.69
N HIS A 75 -19.20 12.69 -1.37
CA HIS A 75 -20.30 12.95 -0.45
C HIS A 75 -20.28 14.41 0.00
N ASP A 76 -21.29 15.18 -0.43
CA ASP A 76 -21.43 16.59 -0.09
C ASP A 76 -21.97 16.82 1.33
N GLU A 77 -22.72 15.85 1.87
CA GLU A 77 -23.29 15.94 3.22
C GLU A 77 -22.27 15.50 4.28
N ASP A 78 -22.02 16.34 5.29
CA ASP A 78 -21.09 16.07 6.40
C ASP A 78 -21.29 14.69 7.06
N SER A 79 -22.54 14.26 7.23
CA SER A 79 -22.85 12.97 7.88
C SER A 79 -22.54 11.77 6.98
N ALA A 80 -22.81 11.88 5.67
CA ALA A 80 -22.50 10.87 4.67
C ALA A 80 -20.99 10.80 4.42
N LEU A 81 -20.31 11.95 4.37
CA LEU A 81 -18.85 12.08 4.26
C LEU A 81 -18.14 11.36 5.41
N LEU A 82 -18.58 11.61 6.66
CA LEU A 82 -17.98 10.97 7.83
C LEU A 82 -18.19 9.45 7.82
N LYS A 83 -19.39 8.97 7.44
CA LYS A 83 -19.66 7.53 7.32
C LYS A 83 -18.80 6.88 6.25
N ALA A 84 -18.70 7.48 5.06
CA ALA A 84 -17.86 6.99 3.97
C ALA A 84 -16.38 6.94 4.39
N TYR A 85 -15.91 7.97 5.11
CA TYR A 85 -14.57 8.01 5.67
C TYR A 85 -14.31 6.86 6.65
N ILE A 86 -15.20 6.63 7.64
CA ILE A 86 -15.04 5.55 8.62
C ILE A 86 -14.98 4.19 7.91
N GLN A 87 -15.84 3.97 6.92
CA GLN A 87 -15.85 2.73 6.14
C GLN A 87 -14.53 2.51 5.39
N GLU A 88 -14.05 3.51 4.64
CA GLU A 88 -12.79 3.39 3.91
C GLU A 88 -11.59 3.26 4.87
N TRP A 89 -11.64 3.92 6.03
CA TRP A 89 -10.62 3.79 7.08
C TRP A 89 -10.55 2.39 7.67
N SER A 90 -11.69 1.80 8.06
CA SER A 90 -11.73 0.44 8.60
C SER A 90 -11.14 -0.57 7.64
N LYS A 91 -11.47 -0.45 6.34
CA LYS A 91 -10.90 -1.34 5.32
C LYS A 91 -9.40 -1.19 5.21
N PHE A 92 -8.92 0.05 5.15
CA PHE A 92 -7.51 0.34 4.98
C PHE A 92 -6.67 -0.07 6.22
N TYR A 93 -7.23 0.09 7.42
CA TYR A 93 -6.57 -0.27 8.68
C TYR A 93 -6.23 -1.77 8.73
N GLU A 94 -7.18 -2.63 8.36
CA GLU A 94 -6.93 -4.08 8.27
C GLU A 94 -5.84 -4.40 7.24
N GLN A 95 -5.87 -3.76 6.07
CA GLN A 95 -4.87 -3.97 5.02
C GLN A 95 -3.46 -3.59 5.47
N CYS A 96 -3.34 -2.53 6.26
CA CYS A 96 -2.10 -2.08 6.90
C CYS A 96 -1.47 -3.12 7.82
N GLU A 97 -2.28 -3.99 8.42
CA GLU A 97 -1.78 -5.05 9.29
C GLU A 97 -1.10 -6.16 8.48
N TYR A 98 -1.68 -6.53 7.34
CA TYR A 98 -1.22 -7.67 6.55
C TYR A 98 -0.17 -7.28 5.50
N LEU A 99 -0.38 -6.18 4.78
CA LEU A 99 0.44 -5.79 3.62
C LEU A 99 1.95 -5.69 3.92
N PRO A 100 2.42 -5.20 5.08
CA PRO A 100 3.85 -5.12 5.37
C PRO A 100 4.52 -6.49 5.55
N LYS A 101 3.78 -7.53 5.96
CA LYS A 101 4.36 -8.82 6.42
C LYS A 101 5.31 -9.49 5.40
N PRO A 102 5.02 -9.55 4.09
CA PRO A 102 5.93 -10.11 3.09
C PRO A 102 7.22 -9.31 2.90
N PHE A 103 7.21 -8.02 3.23
CA PHE A 103 8.31 -7.08 2.97
C PHE A 103 9.20 -6.82 4.19
N VAL A 104 8.84 -7.30 5.38
CA VAL A 104 9.61 -7.05 6.62
C VAL A 104 11.09 -7.43 6.50
N ARG A 105 11.41 -8.57 5.86
CA ARG A 105 12.80 -9.05 5.73
C ARG A 105 13.67 -8.16 4.82
N ILE A 106 13.09 -7.54 3.80
CA ILE A 106 13.82 -6.62 2.92
C ILE A 106 14.00 -5.24 3.58
N GLU A 107 13.07 -4.86 4.47
CA GLU A 107 13.18 -3.64 5.30
C GLU A 107 14.32 -3.77 6.34
N THR A 108 14.56 -4.96 6.90
CA THR A 108 15.60 -5.17 7.93
C THR A 108 17.02 -5.29 7.38
N ASN A 109 17.19 -5.84 6.17
CA ASN A 109 18.51 -6.11 5.57
C ASN A 109 19.07 -4.94 4.75
N SER A 110 18.22 -4.00 4.34
CA SER A 110 18.70 -2.80 3.66
C SER A 110 19.31 -1.84 4.69
N THR A 111 20.62 -1.58 4.58
CA THR A 111 21.38 -0.59 5.40
C THR A 111 20.78 0.82 5.39
N SER A 112 19.81 1.07 4.51
CA SER A 112 18.89 2.21 4.47
C SER A 112 17.75 2.13 5.51
N ARG A 113 18.09 1.95 6.79
CA ARG A 113 17.15 1.98 7.94
C ARG A 113 16.31 3.27 8.07
N ARG A 114 16.47 4.27 7.19
CA ARG A 114 15.91 5.63 7.37
C ARG A 114 14.92 6.14 6.32
N ARG A 115 14.60 5.42 5.24
CA ARG A 115 13.83 6.05 4.14
C ARG A 115 12.50 5.41 3.72
N PHE A 116 12.28 4.11 3.91
CA PHE A 116 11.09 3.46 3.34
C PHE A 116 10.55 2.32 4.20
N SER A 117 10.16 2.58 5.45
CA SER A 117 9.18 1.67 6.06
C SER A 117 7.87 1.88 5.30
N THR A 118 7.42 0.84 4.61
CA THR A 118 6.18 0.87 3.85
C THR A 118 5.04 1.25 4.79
N ALA A 119 4.98 0.64 5.97
CA ALA A 119 4.02 0.95 7.02
C ALA A 119 4.09 2.42 7.45
N GLN A 120 5.27 2.96 7.78
CA GLN A 120 5.40 4.36 8.23
C GLN A 120 5.03 5.36 7.13
N SER A 121 5.41 5.07 5.87
CA SER A 121 5.07 5.87 4.69
C SER A 121 3.55 5.84 4.44
N ILE A 122 2.95 4.66 4.54
CA ILE A 122 1.49 4.45 4.47
C ILE A 122 0.80 5.30 5.54
N TYR A 123 1.14 5.13 6.83
CA TYR A 123 0.57 5.90 7.93
C TYR A 123 0.74 7.41 7.76
N SER A 124 1.92 7.88 7.32
CA SER A 124 2.16 9.30 7.07
C SER A 124 1.28 9.87 5.94
N ARG A 125 1.14 9.11 4.85
CA ARG A 125 0.28 9.46 3.71
C ARG A 125 -1.20 9.44 4.09
N MET A 126 -1.63 8.49 4.92
CA MET A 126 -2.97 8.50 5.55
C MET A 126 -3.20 9.78 6.33
N VAL A 127 -2.33 10.10 7.28
CA VAL A 127 -2.47 11.27 8.15
C VAL A 127 -2.57 12.54 7.30
N LYS A 128 -1.87 12.60 6.16
CA LYS A 128 -1.99 13.70 5.20
C LYS A 128 -3.39 13.76 4.57
N VAL A 129 -3.95 12.63 4.14
CA VAL A 129 -5.33 12.56 3.63
C VAL A 129 -6.35 13.01 4.69
N LEU A 130 -6.20 12.56 5.94
CA LEU A 130 -7.06 12.96 7.06
C LEU A 130 -7.03 14.48 7.28
N ARG A 131 -5.83 15.06 7.22
CA ARG A 131 -5.65 16.51 7.34
C ARG A 131 -6.30 17.26 6.17
N THR A 132 -6.14 16.78 4.94
CA THR A 132 -6.76 17.44 3.78
C THR A 132 -8.28 17.37 3.80
N MET A 133 -8.87 16.25 4.25
CA MET A 133 -10.33 16.12 4.41
C MET A 133 -10.87 17.06 5.49
N ARG A 134 -10.17 17.21 6.61
CA ARG A 134 -10.55 18.14 7.70
C ARG A 134 -10.45 19.62 7.31
N ILE A 135 -9.58 19.96 6.36
CA ILE A 135 -9.49 21.33 5.80
C ILE A 135 -10.69 21.60 4.89
N SER A 136 -11.05 20.64 4.03
CA SER A 136 -12.16 20.79 3.08
C SER A 136 -13.52 21.09 3.75
N THR A 137 -13.81 20.47 4.90
CA THR A 137 -15.06 20.71 5.65
C THR A 137 -15.09 22.06 6.37
N LYS A 138 -13.93 22.62 6.74
CA LYS A 138 -13.86 23.98 7.29
C LYS A 138 -13.98 25.05 6.21
N THR A 139 -13.42 24.81 5.03
CA THR A 139 -13.47 25.76 3.90
C THR A 139 -14.88 25.89 3.31
N LEU A 140 -15.72 24.84 3.40
CA LEU A 140 -17.14 24.89 3.02
C LEU A 140 -18.04 25.65 4.01
N ARG A 141 -17.59 25.89 5.25
CA ARG A 141 -18.33 26.69 6.26
C ARG A 141 -17.99 28.19 6.25
N SER A 142 -17.16 28.65 5.32
CA SER A 142 -16.73 30.07 5.25
C SER A 142 -16.99 30.75 3.91
N ASN A 143 -17.91 30.20 3.10
CA ASN A 143 -18.60 30.91 2.02
C ASN A 143 -20.10 30.88 2.29
#